data_AF-A0A2P2MGQ1-F1
#
_entry.id   AF-A0A2P2MGQ1-F1
#
_cell.length_a   1.000
_cell.length_b   1.000
_cell.length_c   1.000
_cell.angle_alpha   90.00
_cell.angle_beta   90.00
_cell.angle_gamma   90.00
#
_symmetry.space_group_name_H-M   'P 1'
#
loop_
_entity.id
_entity.type
_entity.pdbx_description
1 polymer ?
#
loop_
_entity_poly.entity_id
_entity_poly.type
_entity_poly.pdbx_seq_one_letter_code
_entity_poly.pdbx_strand_id
1 'polypeptide(L)'
;MPLFIADDDLAAHSSDASYVATKADDFIRSLQAELDSVRAAADAAAITAEQTCSLLEHKFLSLSADSSKVQSENAQLQSSLDDRLSQLAHLQAQKHELHLHSIGKDGEIERLTMEMSELHKSKSQLIELLEQKDLEISEKNATITSYLDKIVNLTDRAAHKEARLAEIEAELSRSQGNCARLSQEKELIQRHNVWLNDELTSKVDELIELRKNHVDLEEDVSAKLADTKRQLGECSSSLKWNMERVKELETKLTSVQEELFSSKDAAAANEERFTAELSTVNKLVELYKESSDEWSQKARELDGAIKALESQLSQVENDYRERLEKEVSARKQLEKEVADLKDKLQSCEAEVESSRKANELNLLQIGSFSTERWTDGSIEESSTLVPRIPVGVSGTALAASLLRDGWSLGKMYAKYQEAVDALRHEQLGRKESEAVLQRVLCELEEKAGMILDERAEYERMVESYSLINQKLQHSISEQANLEKTIQELQVALRRHEREYSLAQKEIVDLGKQVVTVLFIALAVTQLLSFFLCLSYFGFFFMNIVAVLLPLLFLIATNFIKFHTHLYMYF
;
A
#
# COMPACT_ATOMS: atom_id res chain seq x y z
N MET A 1 -16.78 -164.03 -145.64
CA MET A 1 -16.31 -165.42 -145.52
C MET A 1 -15.17 -165.53 -144.53
N PRO A 2 -13.88 -165.27 -144.85
CA PRO A 2 -12.75 -165.61 -143.96
C PRO A 2 -12.68 -164.87 -142.62
N LEU A 3 -13.57 -163.90 -142.38
CA LEU A 3 -13.70 -163.18 -141.10
C LEU A 3 -14.66 -163.87 -140.11
N PHE A 4 -15.50 -164.81 -140.55
CA PHE A 4 -16.50 -165.50 -139.71
C PHE A 4 -16.59 -167.01 -139.94
N ILE A 5 -16.08 -167.52 -141.07
CA ILE A 5 -15.95 -168.94 -141.37
C ILE A 5 -14.53 -169.19 -141.88
N ALA A 6 -13.86 -170.22 -141.36
CA ALA A 6 -12.61 -170.73 -141.92
C ALA A 6 -12.92 -171.54 -143.19
N ASP A 7 -12.07 -171.45 -144.21
CA ASP A 7 -12.41 -171.94 -145.56
C ASP A 7 -12.62 -173.47 -145.63
N ASP A 8 -12.03 -174.25 -144.72
CA ASP A 8 -12.26 -175.70 -144.60
C ASP A 8 -13.72 -176.05 -144.22
N ASP A 9 -14.34 -175.30 -143.29
CA ASP A 9 -15.75 -175.46 -142.92
C ASP A 9 -16.67 -175.15 -144.11
N LEU A 10 -16.29 -174.15 -144.92
CA LEU A 10 -17.04 -173.67 -146.07
C LEU A 10 -17.04 -174.70 -147.21
N ALA A 11 -15.92 -175.38 -147.43
CA ALA A 11 -15.81 -176.45 -148.42
C ALA A 11 -16.72 -177.65 -148.07
N ALA A 12 -16.71 -178.07 -146.80
CA ALA A 12 -17.48 -179.21 -146.31
C ALA A 12 -19.01 -179.00 -146.33
N HIS A 13 -19.48 -177.75 -146.14
CA HIS A 13 -20.91 -177.42 -146.04
C HIS A 13 -21.42 -176.55 -147.21
N SER A 14 -20.72 -176.57 -148.36
CA SER A 14 -21.03 -175.73 -149.52
C SER A 14 -22.43 -175.90 -150.14
N SER A 15 -23.15 -176.97 -149.78
CA SER A 15 -24.54 -177.22 -150.17
C SER A 15 -25.59 -176.78 -149.13
N ASP A 16 -25.18 -176.38 -147.91
CA ASP A 16 -26.09 -175.95 -146.84
C ASP A 16 -25.89 -174.46 -146.50
N ALA A 17 -26.66 -173.63 -147.20
CA ALA A 17 -26.63 -172.18 -147.01
C ALA A 17 -27.10 -171.73 -145.60
N SER A 18 -27.78 -172.59 -144.83
CA SER A 18 -28.29 -172.22 -143.50
C SER A 18 -27.16 -172.04 -142.48
N TYR A 19 -26.18 -172.96 -142.48
CA TYR A 19 -25.02 -172.92 -141.59
C TYR A 19 -24.11 -171.72 -141.88
N VAL A 20 -23.99 -171.35 -143.16
CA VAL A 20 -23.18 -170.19 -143.59
C VAL A 20 -23.84 -168.87 -143.15
N ALA A 21 -25.17 -168.80 -143.18
CA ALA A 21 -25.93 -167.64 -142.72
C ALA A 21 -25.90 -167.48 -141.19
N THR A 22 -26.19 -168.54 -140.41
CA THR A 22 -26.23 -168.44 -138.94
C THR A 22 -24.90 -168.00 -138.35
N LYS A 23 -23.78 -168.53 -138.85
CA LYS A 23 -22.43 -168.20 -138.39
C LYS A 23 -21.96 -166.80 -138.84
N ALA A 24 -22.53 -166.26 -139.92
CA ALA A 24 -22.41 -164.84 -140.26
C ALA A 24 -23.24 -163.96 -139.31
N ASP A 25 -24.49 -164.34 -139.02
CA ASP A 25 -25.37 -163.62 -138.10
C ASP A 25 -24.84 -163.62 -136.66
N ASP A 26 -24.18 -164.70 -136.22
CA ASP A 26 -23.52 -164.80 -134.91
C ASP A 26 -22.37 -163.78 -134.81
N PHE A 27 -21.54 -163.68 -135.86
CA PHE A 27 -20.43 -162.71 -135.92
C PHE A 27 -20.91 -161.26 -136.07
N ILE A 28 -22.01 -161.04 -136.80
CA ILE A 28 -22.66 -159.72 -136.89
C ILE A 28 -23.25 -159.35 -135.52
N ARG A 29 -23.88 -160.29 -134.80
CA ARG A 29 -24.39 -160.05 -133.44
C ARG A 29 -23.27 -159.83 -132.42
N SER A 30 -22.11 -160.50 -132.54
CA SER A 30 -20.97 -160.21 -131.66
C SER A 30 -20.37 -158.84 -131.95
N LEU A 31 -20.19 -158.46 -133.22
CA LEU A 31 -19.73 -157.11 -133.59
C LEU A 31 -20.73 -156.02 -133.20
N GLN A 32 -22.03 -156.27 -133.25
CA GLN A 32 -23.06 -155.36 -132.73
C GLN A 32 -22.96 -155.22 -131.21
N ALA A 33 -22.81 -156.33 -130.47
CA ALA A 33 -22.61 -156.29 -129.02
C ALA A 33 -21.31 -155.58 -128.61
N GLU A 34 -20.22 -155.75 -129.37
CA GLU A 34 -18.97 -155.01 -129.18
C GLU A 34 -19.13 -153.52 -129.52
N LEU A 35 -19.82 -153.17 -130.61
CA LEU A 35 -20.11 -151.78 -130.99
C LEU A 35 -20.96 -151.08 -129.92
N ASP A 36 -22.01 -151.72 -129.44
CA ASP A 36 -22.90 -151.17 -128.41
C ASP A 36 -22.21 -151.13 -127.04
N SER A 37 -21.31 -152.06 -126.74
CA SER A 37 -20.41 -152.02 -125.57
C SER A 37 -19.44 -150.83 -125.64
N VAL A 38 -18.75 -150.64 -126.77
CA VAL A 38 -17.82 -149.52 -126.97
C VAL A 38 -18.56 -148.18 -127.01
N ARG A 39 -19.76 -148.12 -127.61
CA ARG A 39 -20.63 -146.94 -127.57
C ARG A 39 -21.05 -146.62 -126.14
N ALA A 40 -21.58 -147.59 -125.38
CA ALA A 40 -21.96 -147.38 -123.99
C ALA A 40 -20.76 -146.98 -123.10
N ALA A 41 -19.57 -147.51 -123.37
CA ALA A 41 -18.34 -147.11 -122.69
C ALA A 41 -17.89 -145.68 -123.08
N ALA A 42 -18.04 -145.28 -124.34
CA ALA A 42 -17.75 -143.92 -124.82
C ALA A 42 -18.78 -142.90 -124.29
N ASP A 43 -20.06 -143.25 -124.26
CA ASP A 43 -21.13 -142.43 -123.68
C ASP A 43 -20.93 -142.28 -122.16
N ALA A 44 -20.54 -143.35 -121.45
CA ALA A 44 -20.17 -143.30 -120.04
C ALA A 44 -18.89 -142.46 -119.79
N ALA A 45 -17.91 -142.51 -120.70
CA ALA A 45 -16.72 -141.66 -120.65
C ALA A 45 -17.06 -140.18 -120.91
N ALA A 46 -17.99 -139.89 -121.82
CA ALA A 46 -18.50 -138.55 -122.07
C ALA A 46 -19.28 -138.01 -120.86
N ILE A 47 -20.20 -138.78 -120.30
CA ILE A 47 -20.97 -138.42 -119.10
C ILE A 47 -20.04 -138.18 -117.89
N THR A 48 -19.02 -139.01 -117.69
CA THR A 48 -18.05 -138.80 -116.60
C THR A 48 -17.10 -137.62 -116.86
N ALA A 49 -16.78 -137.31 -118.12
CA ALA A 49 -16.10 -136.07 -118.49
C ALA A 49 -16.98 -134.83 -118.21
N GLU A 50 -18.25 -134.82 -118.64
CA GLU A 50 -19.19 -133.73 -118.35
C GLU A 50 -19.42 -133.52 -116.85
N GLN A 51 -19.56 -134.60 -116.09
CA GLN A 51 -19.68 -134.55 -114.62
C GLN A 51 -18.41 -134.01 -113.96
N THR A 52 -17.21 -134.42 -114.41
CA THR A 52 -15.95 -133.91 -113.84
C THR A 52 -15.67 -132.47 -114.26
N CYS A 53 -15.98 -132.06 -115.48
CA CYS A 53 -15.99 -130.65 -115.90
C CYS A 53 -16.95 -129.82 -115.03
N SER A 54 -18.19 -130.26 -114.85
CA SER A 54 -19.18 -129.57 -113.99
C SER A 54 -18.70 -129.41 -112.54
N LEU A 55 -18.05 -130.44 -111.99
CA LEU A 55 -17.45 -130.40 -110.66
C LEU A 55 -16.21 -129.50 -110.57
N LEU A 56 -15.44 -129.37 -111.65
CA LEU A 56 -14.29 -128.46 -111.73
C LEU A 56 -14.74 -127.01 -111.91
N GLU A 57 -15.74 -126.75 -112.75
CA GLU A 57 -16.37 -125.44 -112.90
C GLU A 57 -16.98 -124.95 -111.59
N HIS A 58 -17.76 -125.79 -110.90
CA HIS A 58 -18.30 -125.44 -109.58
C HIS A 58 -17.19 -125.11 -108.57
N LYS A 59 -16.09 -125.87 -108.54
CA LYS A 59 -14.93 -125.58 -107.68
C LYS A 59 -14.20 -124.30 -108.09
N PHE A 60 -14.07 -124.03 -109.38
CA PHE A 60 -13.45 -122.81 -109.88
C PHE A 60 -14.29 -121.58 -109.54
N LEU A 61 -15.61 -121.68 -109.69
CA LEU A 61 -16.55 -120.63 -109.30
C LEU A 61 -16.55 -120.38 -107.79
N SER A 62 -16.54 -121.43 -106.95
CA SER A 62 -16.44 -121.26 -105.49
C SER A 62 -15.10 -120.65 -105.07
N LEU A 63 -13.97 -121.14 -105.61
CA LEU A 63 -12.64 -120.57 -105.33
C LEU A 63 -12.49 -119.13 -105.84
N SER A 64 -13.14 -118.79 -106.97
CA SER A 64 -13.17 -117.41 -107.48
C SER A 64 -14.02 -116.49 -106.59
N ALA A 65 -15.16 -116.98 -106.10
CA ALA A 65 -15.98 -116.26 -105.13
C ALA A 65 -15.22 -116.03 -103.82
N ASP A 66 -14.62 -117.07 -103.24
CA ASP A 66 -13.79 -116.97 -102.03
C ASP A 66 -12.59 -116.05 -102.22
N SER A 67 -11.90 -116.12 -103.37
CA SER A 67 -10.79 -115.20 -103.70
C SER A 67 -11.27 -113.74 -103.81
N SER A 68 -12.43 -113.49 -104.42
CA SER A 68 -13.01 -112.14 -104.52
C SER A 68 -13.42 -111.60 -103.15
N LYS A 69 -13.94 -112.48 -102.28
CA LYS A 69 -14.31 -112.17 -100.90
C LYS A 69 -13.06 -111.80 -100.10
N VAL A 70 -12.03 -112.65 -100.09
CA VAL A 70 -10.75 -112.38 -99.40
C VAL A 70 -10.09 -111.10 -99.93
N GLN A 71 -10.17 -110.83 -101.24
CA GLN A 71 -9.68 -109.57 -101.82
C GLN A 71 -10.47 -108.36 -101.30
N SER A 72 -11.80 -108.47 -101.15
CA SER A 72 -12.64 -107.40 -100.59
C SER A 72 -12.41 -107.20 -99.09
N GLU A 73 -12.23 -108.27 -98.32
CA GLU A 73 -11.90 -108.23 -96.89
C GLU A 73 -10.52 -107.61 -96.68
N ASN A 74 -9.53 -107.98 -97.49
CA ASN A 74 -8.19 -107.38 -97.44
C ASN A 74 -8.21 -105.89 -97.82
N ALA A 75 -9.01 -105.48 -98.83
CA ALA A 75 -9.18 -104.07 -99.17
C ALA A 75 -9.87 -103.27 -98.05
N GLN A 76 -10.87 -103.84 -97.38
CA GLN A 76 -11.49 -103.23 -96.20
C GLN A 76 -10.49 -103.10 -95.04
N LEU A 77 -9.72 -104.16 -94.74
CA LEU A 77 -8.67 -104.14 -93.74
C LEU A 77 -7.60 -103.08 -94.05
N GLN A 78 -7.16 -102.98 -95.31
CA GLN A 78 -6.23 -101.96 -95.81
C GLN A 78 -6.76 -100.55 -95.51
N SER A 79 -7.99 -100.23 -95.93
CA SER A 79 -8.60 -98.93 -95.65
C SER A 79 -8.73 -98.65 -94.14
N SER A 80 -9.09 -99.66 -93.34
CA SER A 80 -9.17 -99.51 -91.89
C SER A 80 -7.81 -99.30 -91.23
N LEU A 81 -6.73 -99.84 -91.81
CA LEU A 81 -5.36 -99.62 -91.37
C LEU A 81 -4.91 -98.19 -91.67
N ASP A 82 -5.19 -97.69 -92.88
CA ASP A 82 -4.87 -96.32 -93.29
C ASP A 82 -5.66 -95.28 -92.47
N ASP A 83 -6.94 -95.55 -92.18
CA ASP A 83 -7.75 -94.78 -91.23
C ASP A 83 -7.14 -94.77 -89.80
N ARG A 84 -6.64 -95.91 -89.32
CA ARG A 84 -5.99 -95.97 -87.99
C ARG A 84 -4.62 -95.30 -87.98
N LEU A 85 -3.85 -95.38 -89.06
CA LEU A 85 -2.56 -94.70 -89.18
C LEU A 85 -2.73 -93.18 -89.22
N SER A 86 -3.72 -92.66 -89.97
CA SER A 86 -4.03 -91.23 -89.98
C SER A 86 -4.56 -90.73 -88.63
N GLN A 87 -5.41 -91.51 -87.94
CA GLN A 87 -5.85 -91.22 -86.56
C GLN A 87 -4.67 -91.18 -85.58
N LEU A 88 -3.74 -92.15 -85.65
CA LEU A 88 -2.53 -92.17 -84.81
C LEU A 88 -1.63 -90.96 -85.08
N ALA A 89 -1.41 -90.61 -86.34
CA ALA A 89 -0.63 -89.42 -86.71
C ALA A 89 -1.28 -88.13 -86.19
N HIS A 90 -2.61 -88.00 -86.28
CA HIS A 90 -3.34 -86.85 -85.76
C HIS A 90 -3.26 -86.75 -84.23
N LEU A 91 -3.47 -87.86 -83.51
CA LEU A 91 -3.33 -87.93 -82.05
C LEU A 91 -1.89 -87.64 -81.59
N GLN A 92 -0.89 -88.08 -82.37
CA GLN A 92 0.52 -87.80 -82.08
C GLN A 92 0.88 -86.32 -82.30
N ALA A 93 0.30 -85.68 -83.32
CA ALA A 93 0.42 -84.23 -83.53
C ALA A 93 -0.26 -83.43 -82.40
N GLN A 94 -1.52 -83.76 -82.05
CA GLN A 94 -2.24 -83.14 -80.91
C GLN A 94 -1.47 -83.31 -79.59
N LYS A 95 -0.92 -84.50 -79.34
CA LYS A 95 -0.07 -84.74 -78.15
C LYS A 95 1.15 -83.81 -78.12
N HIS A 96 1.79 -83.57 -79.26
CA HIS A 96 2.95 -82.68 -79.33
C HIS A 96 2.56 -81.21 -79.15
N GLU A 97 1.44 -80.78 -79.73
CA GLU A 97 0.87 -79.44 -79.56
C GLU A 97 0.50 -79.16 -78.08
N LEU A 98 -0.19 -80.10 -77.42
CA LEU A 98 -0.49 -80.01 -75.98
C LEU A 98 0.76 -80.02 -75.11
N HIS A 99 1.81 -80.76 -75.48
CA HIS A 99 3.09 -80.77 -74.77
C HIS A 99 3.83 -79.43 -74.91
N LEU A 100 3.80 -78.81 -76.09
CA LEU A 100 4.32 -77.45 -76.31
C LEU A 100 3.51 -76.41 -75.52
N HIS A 101 2.18 -76.56 -75.45
CA HIS A 101 1.34 -75.70 -74.63
C HIS A 101 1.64 -75.84 -73.12
N SER A 102 1.89 -77.07 -72.63
CA SER A 102 2.34 -77.29 -71.24
C SER A 102 3.62 -76.52 -70.96
N ILE A 103 4.68 -76.73 -71.77
CA ILE A 103 5.97 -76.01 -71.59
C ILE A 103 5.78 -74.48 -71.57
N GLY A 104 4.89 -73.96 -72.42
CA GLY A 104 4.53 -72.54 -72.41
C GLY A 104 3.86 -72.08 -71.11
N LYS A 105 2.94 -72.88 -70.55
CA LYS A 105 2.31 -72.61 -69.24
C LYS A 105 3.28 -72.78 -68.08
N ASP A 106 4.15 -73.79 -68.13
CA ASP A 106 5.17 -74.05 -67.12
C ASP A 106 6.15 -72.85 -67.04
N GLY A 107 6.61 -72.32 -68.17
CA GLY A 107 7.43 -71.11 -68.23
C GLY A 107 6.70 -69.82 -67.80
N GLU A 108 5.39 -69.70 -68.06
CA GLU A 108 4.57 -68.62 -67.48
C GLU A 108 4.50 -68.72 -65.94
N ILE A 109 4.34 -69.93 -65.40
CA ILE A 109 4.29 -70.20 -63.95
C ILE A 109 5.64 -69.90 -63.29
N GLU A 110 6.76 -70.32 -63.88
CA GLU A 110 8.11 -70.02 -63.38
C GLU A 110 8.33 -68.50 -63.30
N ARG A 111 8.02 -67.76 -64.37
CA ARG A 111 8.13 -66.29 -64.39
C ARG A 111 7.28 -65.63 -63.30
N LEU A 112 5.99 -66.00 -63.18
CA LEU A 112 5.10 -65.46 -62.15
C LEU A 112 5.57 -65.81 -60.73
N THR A 113 6.22 -66.97 -60.55
CA THR A 113 6.82 -67.38 -59.27
C THR A 113 8.05 -66.53 -58.93
N MET A 114 8.89 -66.20 -59.91
CA MET A 114 10.01 -65.27 -59.73
C MET A 114 9.53 -63.87 -59.37
N GLU A 115 8.56 -63.33 -60.13
CA GLU A 115 7.91 -62.03 -59.87
C GLU A 115 7.29 -61.97 -58.46
N MET A 116 6.58 -63.02 -58.03
CA MET A 116 6.09 -63.13 -56.64
C MET A 116 7.23 -63.14 -55.62
N SER A 117 8.34 -63.83 -55.89
CA SER A 117 9.48 -63.89 -54.95
C SER A 117 10.14 -62.51 -54.73
N GLU A 118 10.15 -61.67 -55.76
CA GLU A 118 10.72 -60.31 -55.71
C GLU A 118 9.76 -59.32 -55.03
N LEU A 119 8.46 -59.44 -55.29
CA LEU A 119 7.42 -58.73 -54.54
C LEU A 119 7.40 -59.13 -53.05
N HIS A 120 7.65 -60.39 -52.72
CA HIS A 120 7.81 -60.82 -51.33
C HIS A 120 9.06 -60.24 -50.65
N LYS A 121 10.22 -60.26 -51.32
CA LYS A 121 11.47 -59.66 -50.78
C LYS A 121 11.32 -58.16 -50.51
N SER A 122 10.79 -57.41 -51.49
CA SER A 122 10.57 -55.97 -51.36
C SER A 122 9.50 -55.63 -50.31
N LYS A 123 8.43 -56.44 -50.19
CA LYS A 123 7.46 -56.32 -49.09
C LYS A 123 8.12 -56.52 -47.71
N SER A 124 8.97 -57.53 -47.54
CA SER A 124 9.70 -57.74 -46.27
C SER A 124 10.60 -56.55 -45.94
N GLN A 125 11.37 -56.05 -46.90
CA GLN A 125 12.23 -54.87 -46.72
C GLN A 125 11.44 -53.60 -46.35
N LEU A 126 10.24 -53.42 -46.91
CA LEU A 126 9.33 -52.32 -46.54
C LEU A 126 8.76 -52.46 -45.12
N ILE A 127 8.53 -53.68 -44.65
CA ILE A 127 8.09 -53.95 -43.26
C ILE A 127 9.25 -53.69 -42.29
N GLU A 128 10.45 -54.21 -42.57
CA GLU A 128 11.66 -53.95 -41.77
C GLU A 128 11.97 -52.45 -41.64
N LEU A 129 11.75 -51.67 -42.72
CA LEU A 129 11.92 -50.22 -42.71
C LEU A 129 10.81 -49.51 -41.91
N LEU A 130 9.56 -49.98 -41.96
CA LEU A 130 8.48 -49.46 -41.13
C LEU A 130 8.75 -49.72 -39.64
N GLU A 131 9.16 -50.93 -39.26
CA GLU A 131 9.51 -51.28 -37.88
C GLU A 131 10.65 -50.41 -37.34
N GLN A 132 11.66 -50.11 -38.17
CA GLN A 132 12.73 -49.15 -37.82
C GLN A 132 12.19 -47.72 -37.62
N LYS A 133 11.21 -47.29 -38.41
CA LYS A 133 10.61 -45.95 -38.27
C LYS A 133 9.66 -45.85 -37.08
N ASP A 134 8.91 -46.89 -36.76
CA ASP A 134 8.10 -46.95 -35.54
C ASP A 134 8.99 -46.97 -34.29
N LEU A 135 10.14 -47.64 -34.34
CA LEU A 135 11.19 -47.55 -33.30
C LEU A 135 11.71 -46.12 -33.15
N GLU A 136 12.17 -45.47 -34.24
CA GLU A 136 12.62 -44.07 -34.21
C GLU A 136 11.55 -43.11 -33.64
N ILE A 137 10.28 -43.28 -34.05
CA ILE A 137 9.14 -42.51 -33.55
C ILE A 137 8.92 -42.76 -32.06
N SER A 138 9.02 -44.01 -31.59
CA SER A 138 8.89 -44.35 -30.17
C SER A 138 9.99 -43.72 -29.31
N GLU A 139 11.24 -43.70 -29.80
CA GLU A 139 12.35 -43.01 -29.14
C GLU A 139 12.12 -41.49 -29.08
N LYS A 140 11.71 -40.86 -30.20
CA LYS A 140 11.42 -39.43 -30.20
C LYS A 140 10.29 -39.09 -29.24
N ASN A 141 9.20 -39.86 -29.24
CA ASN A 141 8.10 -39.69 -28.31
C ASN A 141 8.56 -39.84 -26.84
N ALA A 142 9.39 -40.83 -26.51
CA ALA A 142 9.96 -40.98 -25.18
C ALA A 142 10.82 -39.77 -24.76
N THR A 143 11.64 -39.22 -25.66
CA THR A 143 12.41 -38.00 -25.36
C THR A 143 11.49 -36.78 -25.19
N ILE A 144 10.45 -36.63 -26.00
CA ILE A 144 9.46 -35.55 -25.89
C ILE A 144 8.74 -35.61 -24.54
N THR A 145 8.26 -36.79 -24.13
CA THR A 145 7.67 -36.98 -22.79
C THR A 145 8.63 -36.58 -21.69
N SER A 146 9.91 -36.98 -21.77
CA SER A 146 10.92 -36.59 -20.77
C SER A 146 11.17 -35.07 -20.70
N TYR A 147 11.05 -34.35 -21.82
CA TYR A 147 11.10 -32.89 -21.84
C TYR A 147 9.82 -32.25 -21.29
N LEU A 148 8.65 -32.80 -21.59
CA LEU A 148 7.37 -32.33 -21.03
C LEU A 148 7.34 -32.50 -19.51
N ASP A 149 7.71 -33.67 -19.00
CA ASP A 149 7.83 -33.93 -17.56
C ASP A 149 8.80 -32.95 -16.90
N LYS A 150 9.94 -32.66 -17.55
CA LYS A 150 10.93 -31.69 -17.06
C LYS A 150 10.38 -30.25 -17.07
N ILE A 151 9.57 -29.88 -18.05
CA ILE A 151 8.89 -28.57 -18.10
C ILE A 151 7.87 -28.46 -16.96
N VAL A 152 6.99 -29.46 -16.78
CA VAL A 152 6.00 -29.49 -15.69
C VAL A 152 6.70 -29.38 -14.33
N ASN A 153 7.70 -30.23 -14.06
CA ASN A 153 8.47 -30.18 -12.82
C ASN A 153 9.16 -28.82 -12.58
N LEU A 154 9.58 -28.11 -13.63
CA LEU A 154 10.16 -26.76 -13.50
C LEU A 154 9.09 -25.70 -13.22
N THR A 155 7.93 -25.80 -13.86
CA THR A 155 6.77 -24.92 -13.62
C THR A 155 6.23 -25.07 -12.19
N ASP A 156 6.06 -26.30 -11.70
CA ASP A 156 5.62 -26.56 -10.32
C ASP A 156 6.62 -25.99 -9.29
N ARG A 157 7.93 -26.12 -9.59
CA ARG A 157 9.02 -25.53 -8.79
C ARG A 157 9.09 -24.01 -8.89
N ALA A 158 8.55 -23.39 -9.93
CA ALA A 158 8.41 -21.94 -10.05
C ALA A 158 7.22 -21.45 -9.22
N ALA A 159 6.03 -22.03 -9.45
CA ALA A 159 4.81 -21.70 -8.70
C ALA A 159 4.98 -21.88 -7.18
N HIS A 160 5.67 -22.95 -6.72
CA HIS A 160 5.98 -23.13 -5.30
C HIS A 160 6.95 -22.07 -4.73
N LYS A 161 7.88 -21.54 -5.55
CA LYS A 161 8.73 -20.42 -5.13
C LYS A 161 7.95 -19.11 -5.08
N GLU A 162 7.11 -18.84 -6.07
CA GLU A 162 6.26 -17.65 -6.14
C GLU A 162 5.30 -17.59 -4.95
N ALA A 163 4.66 -18.71 -4.58
CA ALA A 163 3.85 -18.81 -3.38
C ALA A 163 4.63 -18.47 -2.09
N ARG A 164 5.88 -18.95 -1.97
CA ARG A 164 6.75 -18.63 -0.81
C ARG A 164 7.28 -17.20 -0.83
N LEU A 165 7.47 -16.59 -2.00
CA LEU A 165 7.82 -15.17 -2.11
C LEU A 165 6.65 -14.30 -1.65
N ALA A 166 5.42 -14.57 -2.12
CA ALA A 166 4.22 -13.85 -1.68
C ALA A 166 3.97 -14.00 -0.17
N GLU A 167 4.25 -15.15 0.42
CA GLU A 167 4.19 -15.36 1.88
C GLU A 167 5.20 -14.48 2.63
N ILE A 168 6.46 -14.45 2.17
CA ILE A 168 7.54 -13.62 2.75
C ILE A 168 7.26 -12.13 2.55
N GLU A 169 6.72 -11.71 1.42
CA GLU A 169 6.30 -10.32 1.15
C GLU A 169 5.16 -9.89 2.06
N ALA A 170 4.21 -10.79 2.36
CA ALA A 170 3.16 -10.55 3.34
C ALA A 170 3.70 -10.51 4.79
N GLU A 171 4.76 -11.27 5.12
CA GLU A 171 5.46 -11.17 6.41
C GLU A 171 6.27 -9.88 6.54
N LEU A 172 6.96 -9.47 5.49
CA LEU A 172 7.68 -8.21 5.42
C LEU A 172 6.71 -7.02 5.58
N SER A 173 5.59 -7.03 4.87
CA SER A 173 4.54 -6.00 4.96
C SER A 173 3.95 -5.91 6.38
N ARG A 174 3.65 -7.06 7.02
CA ARG A 174 3.22 -7.12 8.43
C ARG A 174 4.29 -6.57 9.38
N SER A 175 5.55 -6.89 9.13
CA SER A 175 6.68 -6.45 9.96
C SER A 175 6.93 -4.94 9.82
N GLN A 176 6.86 -4.40 8.60
CA GLN A 176 6.95 -2.96 8.33
C GLN A 176 5.82 -2.19 9.01
N GLY A 177 4.58 -2.68 8.95
CA GLY A 177 3.44 -2.08 9.67
C GLY A 177 3.65 -2.08 11.20
N ASN A 178 4.19 -3.17 11.77
CA ASN A 178 4.56 -3.23 13.17
C ASN A 178 5.69 -2.25 13.53
N CYS A 179 6.72 -2.12 12.70
CA CYS A 179 7.80 -1.15 12.90
C CYS A 179 7.30 0.30 12.83
N ALA A 180 6.38 0.62 11.91
CA ALA A 180 5.76 1.93 11.80
C ALA A 180 4.96 2.28 13.07
N ARG A 181 4.12 1.36 13.57
CA ARG A 181 3.39 1.52 14.84
C ARG A 181 4.34 1.74 16.02
N LEU A 182 5.38 0.91 16.16
CA LEU A 182 6.37 1.04 17.22
C LEU A 182 7.18 2.35 17.13
N SER A 183 7.42 2.88 15.93
CA SER A 183 8.03 4.20 15.75
C SER A 183 7.11 5.32 16.23
N GLN A 184 5.82 5.27 15.88
CA GLN A 184 4.82 6.25 16.35
C GLN A 184 4.67 6.22 17.88
N GLU A 185 4.61 5.03 18.48
CA GLU A 185 4.57 4.85 19.94
C GLU A 185 5.83 5.40 20.61
N LYS A 186 7.02 5.11 20.07
CA LYS A 186 8.29 5.68 20.52
C LYS A 186 8.28 7.21 20.45
N GLU A 187 7.87 7.79 19.33
CA GLU A 187 7.83 9.26 19.18
C GLU A 187 6.83 9.92 20.13
N LEU A 188 5.67 9.31 20.37
CA LEU A 188 4.70 9.80 21.36
C LEU A 188 5.28 9.79 22.78
N ILE A 189 5.96 8.70 23.15
CA ILE A 189 6.68 8.61 24.43
C ILE A 189 7.81 9.65 24.51
N GLN A 190 8.55 9.89 23.42
CA GLN A 190 9.59 10.93 23.38
C GLN A 190 9.00 12.34 23.54
N ARG A 191 7.92 12.67 22.84
CA ARG A 191 7.20 13.96 23.00
C ARG A 191 6.70 14.16 24.44
N HIS A 192 6.16 13.12 25.06
CA HIS A 192 5.71 13.17 26.46
C HIS A 192 6.87 13.36 27.45
N ASN A 193 8.02 12.72 27.22
CA ASN A 193 9.22 12.94 28.05
C ASN A 193 9.79 14.36 27.90
N VAL A 194 9.77 14.94 26.70
CA VAL A 194 10.15 16.35 26.49
C VAL A 194 9.20 17.26 27.28
N TRP A 195 7.88 17.12 27.10
CA TRP A 195 6.90 17.92 27.83
C TRP A 195 7.01 17.80 29.36
N LEU A 196 7.25 16.60 29.90
CA LEU A 196 7.49 16.41 31.33
C LEU A 196 8.78 17.09 31.83
N ASN A 197 9.83 17.12 31.00
CA ASN A 197 11.05 17.87 31.33
C ASN A 197 10.82 19.38 31.26
N ASP A 198 10.08 19.86 30.25
CA ASP A 198 9.76 21.29 30.10
C ASP A 198 8.95 21.80 31.31
N GLU A 199 7.91 21.08 31.73
CA GLU A 199 7.11 21.38 32.92
C GLU A 199 7.98 21.30 34.20
N LEU A 200 8.87 20.31 34.31
CA LEU A 200 9.81 20.21 35.42
C LEU A 200 10.78 21.41 35.46
N THR A 201 11.28 21.87 34.32
CA THR A 201 12.11 23.08 34.25
C THR A 201 11.34 24.33 34.62
N SER A 202 10.10 24.52 34.13
CA SER A 202 9.23 25.62 34.56
C SER A 202 9.05 25.61 36.08
N LYS A 203 8.78 24.46 36.69
CA LYS A 203 8.60 24.33 38.14
C LYS A 203 9.90 24.54 38.93
N VAL A 204 11.07 24.22 38.36
CA VAL A 204 12.37 24.56 38.95
C VAL A 204 12.63 26.07 38.87
N ASP A 205 12.33 26.72 37.75
CA ASP A 205 12.51 28.15 37.57
C ASP A 205 11.54 28.96 38.45
N GLU A 206 10.26 28.57 38.52
CA GLU A 206 9.27 29.10 39.48
C GLU A 206 9.78 29.01 40.94
N LEU A 207 10.38 27.88 41.32
CA LEU A 207 10.98 27.71 42.66
C LEU A 207 12.26 28.54 42.86
N ILE A 208 13.03 28.83 41.80
CA ILE A 208 14.19 29.71 41.84
C ILE A 208 13.75 31.18 41.98
N GLU A 209 12.71 31.61 41.26
CA GLU A 209 12.13 32.95 41.40
C GLU A 209 11.51 33.16 42.78
N LEU A 210 10.72 32.20 43.29
CA LEU A 210 10.21 32.25 44.65
C LEU A 210 11.33 32.35 45.69
N ARG A 211 12.45 31.62 45.51
CA ARG A 211 13.62 31.73 46.40
C ARG A 211 14.30 33.08 46.33
N LYS A 212 14.45 33.69 45.15
CA LYS A 212 14.97 35.07 45.00
C LYS A 212 14.06 36.05 45.75
N ASN A 213 12.77 36.04 45.44
CA ASN A 213 11.77 36.91 46.06
C ASN A 213 11.73 36.75 47.60
N HIS A 214 11.97 35.54 48.12
CA HIS A 214 12.12 35.30 49.56
C HIS A 214 13.40 35.89 50.14
N VAL A 215 14.56 35.74 49.48
CA VAL A 215 15.82 36.36 49.91
C VAL A 215 15.73 37.88 49.87
N ASP A 216 15.21 38.45 48.78
CA ASP A 216 15.02 39.90 48.64
C ASP A 216 14.14 40.44 49.79
N LEU A 217 13.06 39.73 50.14
CA LEU A 217 12.15 40.11 51.23
C LEU A 217 12.77 39.87 52.62
N GLU A 218 13.61 38.85 52.80
CA GLU A 218 14.39 38.65 54.02
C GLU A 218 15.42 39.75 54.23
N GLU A 219 16.13 40.19 53.17
CA GLU A 219 17.04 41.34 53.22
C GLU A 219 16.28 42.65 53.53
N ASP A 220 15.14 42.87 52.88
CA ASP A 220 14.30 44.06 53.07
C ASP A 220 13.67 44.11 54.49
N VAL A 221 13.32 42.96 55.08
CA VAL A 221 12.89 42.85 56.49
C VAL A 221 14.08 43.00 57.45
N SER A 222 15.24 42.44 57.12
CA SER A 222 16.47 42.56 57.92
C SER A 222 16.95 44.02 57.99
N ALA A 223 16.88 44.76 56.88
CA ALA A 223 17.16 46.19 56.82
C ALA A 223 16.19 46.99 57.71
N LYS A 224 14.88 46.75 57.61
CA LYS A 224 13.86 47.40 58.46
C LYS A 224 14.03 47.05 59.94
N LEU A 225 14.46 45.83 60.27
CA LEU A 225 14.79 45.41 61.63
C LEU A 225 16.06 46.10 62.16
N ALA A 226 17.08 46.28 61.32
CA ALA A 226 18.29 47.02 61.67
C ALA A 226 17.99 48.51 61.91
N ASP A 227 17.17 49.14 61.06
CA ASP A 227 16.80 50.55 61.18
C ASP A 227 15.89 50.82 62.39
N THR A 228 14.89 49.98 62.64
CA THR A 228 14.05 50.10 63.86
C THR A 228 14.85 49.84 65.13
N LYS A 229 15.84 48.94 65.10
CA LYS A 229 16.79 48.72 66.21
C LYS A 229 17.74 49.90 66.42
N ARG A 230 18.19 50.57 65.36
CA ARG A 230 18.96 51.83 65.41
C ARG A 230 18.12 52.95 66.02
N GLN A 231 16.91 53.18 65.51
CA GLN A 231 15.96 54.16 66.05
C GLN A 231 15.62 53.89 67.52
N LEU A 232 15.46 52.63 67.93
CA LEU A 232 15.26 52.26 69.34
C LEU A 232 16.50 52.60 70.19
N GLY A 233 17.70 52.42 69.65
CA GLY A 233 18.96 52.86 70.29
C GLY A 233 19.05 54.38 70.45
N GLU A 234 18.66 55.14 69.42
CA GLU A 234 18.60 56.60 69.43
C GLU A 234 17.54 57.14 70.40
N CYS A 235 16.35 56.55 70.41
CA CYS A 235 15.31 56.84 71.41
C CYS A 235 15.77 56.46 72.83
N SER A 236 16.50 55.36 73.02
CA SER A 236 17.02 54.94 74.32
C SER A 236 18.14 55.87 74.83
N SER A 237 19.06 56.31 73.97
CA SER A 237 20.11 57.27 74.35
C SER A 237 19.54 58.67 74.58
N SER A 238 18.58 59.12 73.76
CA SER A 238 17.81 60.34 73.99
C SER A 238 17.04 60.29 75.31
N LEU A 239 16.39 59.17 75.64
CA LEU A 239 15.69 58.99 76.91
C LEU A 239 16.66 59.03 78.11
N LYS A 240 17.85 58.41 78.01
CA LYS A 240 18.90 58.50 79.03
C LYS A 240 19.38 59.94 79.23
N TRP A 241 19.69 60.65 78.15
CA TRP A 241 20.10 62.05 78.19
C TRP A 241 19.01 62.94 78.79
N ASN A 242 17.73 62.71 78.47
CA ASN A 242 16.62 63.42 79.10
C ASN A 242 16.49 63.07 80.59
N MET A 243 16.71 61.81 80.99
CA MET A 243 16.72 61.41 82.40
C MET A 243 17.90 62.03 83.18
N GLU A 244 19.07 62.15 82.56
CA GLU A 244 20.24 62.83 83.11
C GLU A 244 19.99 64.34 83.24
N ARG A 245 19.40 64.98 82.21
CA ARG A 245 18.96 66.38 82.26
C ARG A 245 17.87 66.62 83.30
N VAL A 246 16.94 65.68 83.50
CA VAL A 246 15.94 65.77 84.59
C VAL A 246 16.63 65.73 85.94
N LYS A 247 17.57 64.81 86.20
CA LYS A 247 18.38 64.78 87.44
C LYS A 247 19.22 66.06 87.63
N GLU A 248 19.74 66.63 86.54
CA GLU A 248 20.46 67.90 86.53
C GLU A 248 19.54 69.08 86.89
N LEU A 249 18.27 69.03 86.51
CA LEU A 249 17.25 70.02 86.87
C LEU A 249 16.69 69.79 88.28
N GLU A 250 16.53 68.54 88.72
CA GLU A 250 16.14 68.17 90.08
C GLU A 250 17.19 68.64 91.10
N THR A 251 18.48 68.41 90.84
CA THR A 251 19.56 68.87 91.73
C THR A 251 19.71 70.39 91.76
N LYS A 252 19.45 71.09 90.65
CA LYS A 252 19.35 72.56 90.62
C LYS A 252 18.08 73.08 91.32
N LEU A 253 16.97 72.36 91.23
CA LEU A 253 15.74 72.69 91.95
C LEU A 253 15.94 72.53 93.46
N THR A 254 16.62 71.48 93.92
CA THR A 254 16.97 71.32 95.34
C THR A 254 17.95 72.39 95.80
N SER A 255 18.99 72.72 95.02
CA SER A 255 19.93 73.79 95.43
C SER A 255 19.26 75.16 95.47
N VAL A 256 18.41 75.52 94.50
CA VAL A 256 17.62 76.76 94.53
C VAL A 256 16.59 76.74 95.66
N GLN A 257 16.04 75.59 96.04
CA GLN A 257 15.16 75.45 97.19
C GLN A 257 15.91 75.62 98.53
N GLU A 258 17.14 75.13 98.63
CA GLU A 258 18.05 75.34 99.77
C GLU A 258 18.53 76.80 99.87
N GLU A 259 18.87 77.43 98.73
CA GLU A 259 19.14 78.87 98.64
C GLU A 259 17.91 79.70 99.06
N LEU A 260 16.70 79.32 98.60
CA LEU A 260 15.45 79.98 99.00
C LEU A 260 15.15 79.79 100.48
N PHE A 261 15.43 78.62 101.06
CA PHE A 261 15.31 78.41 102.51
C PHE A 261 16.33 79.26 103.27
N SER A 262 17.63 79.20 102.93
CA SER A 262 18.64 80.03 103.62
C SER A 262 18.41 81.53 103.47
N SER A 263 17.85 81.98 102.34
CA SER A 263 17.40 83.37 102.12
C SER A 263 16.16 83.71 102.95
N LYS A 264 15.20 82.79 103.11
CA LYS A 264 14.06 82.95 104.02
C LYS A 264 14.48 82.93 105.49
N ASP A 265 15.43 82.10 105.88
CA ASP A 265 15.95 82.03 107.25
C ASP A 265 16.77 83.29 107.57
N ALA A 266 17.53 83.82 106.59
CA ALA A 266 18.19 85.11 106.71
C ALA A 266 17.19 86.28 106.74
N ALA A 267 16.08 86.20 105.99
CA ALA A 267 15.00 87.18 106.06
C ALA A 267 14.28 87.12 107.43
N ALA A 268 13.95 85.93 107.92
CA ALA A 268 13.34 85.71 109.22
C ALA A 268 14.27 86.17 110.37
N ALA A 269 15.57 85.87 110.30
CA ALA A 269 16.55 86.39 111.27
C ALA A 269 16.70 87.92 111.20
N ASN A 270 16.46 88.54 110.04
CA ASN A 270 16.37 89.99 109.92
C ASN A 270 15.01 90.53 110.40
N GLU A 271 13.90 89.81 110.25
CA GLU A 271 12.61 90.15 110.87
C GLU A 271 12.67 90.01 112.41
N GLU A 272 13.39 89.02 112.95
CA GLU A 272 13.70 88.90 114.39
C GLU A 272 14.56 90.07 114.87
N ARG A 273 15.55 90.52 114.08
CA ARG A 273 16.31 91.74 114.38
C ARG A 273 15.43 92.99 114.31
N PHE A 274 14.64 93.17 113.27
CA PHE A 274 13.75 94.33 113.13
C PHE A 274 12.64 94.33 114.19
N THR A 275 12.14 93.18 114.63
CA THR A 275 11.19 93.09 115.76
C THR A 275 11.87 93.32 117.10
N ALA A 276 13.13 92.90 117.29
CA ALA A 276 13.93 93.27 118.44
C ALA A 276 14.21 94.80 118.48
N GLU A 277 14.60 95.41 117.35
CA GLU A 277 14.77 96.85 117.18
C GLU A 277 13.45 97.61 117.39
N LEU A 278 12.33 97.14 116.82
CA LEU A 278 11.00 97.69 117.11
C LEU A 278 10.63 97.53 118.58
N SER A 279 11.08 96.49 119.29
CA SER A 279 10.84 96.33 120.73
C SER A 279 11.68 97.29 121.59
N THR A 280 12.90 97.63 121.18
CA THR A 280 13.71 98.65 121.86
C THR A 280 13.20 100.05 121.55
N VAL A 281 12.80 100.31 120.30
CA VAL A 281 12.12 101.55 119.89
C VAL A 281 10.77 101.71 120.61
N ASN A 282 9.97 100.65 120.76
CA ASN A 282 8.71 100.73 121.54
C ASN A 282 8.98 101.10 122.99
N LYS A 283 9.96 100.48 123.65
CA LYS A 283 10.35 100.87 125.03
C LYS A 283 10.85 102.31 125.11
N LEU A 284 11.53 102.79 124.07
CA LEU A 284 12.00 104.17 123.97
C LEU A 284 10.82 105.15 123.74
N VAL A 285 9.78 104.73 123.00
CA VAL A 285 8.51 105.45 122.83
C VAL A 285 7.64 105.39 124.10
N GLU A 286 7.66 104.30 124.85
CA GLU A 286 7.01 104.18 126.17
C GLU A 286 7.66 105.14 127.17
N LEU A 287 8.99 105.17 127.27
CA LEU A 287 9.72 106.15 128.08
C LEU A 287 9.48 107.61 127.62
N TYR A 288 9.32 107.86 126.32
CA TYR A 288 8.91 109.18 125.82
C TYR A 288 7.45 109.52 126.15
N LYS A 289 6.53 108.54 126.22
CA LYS A 289 5.16 108.76 126.71
C LYS A 289 5.14 109.05 128.20
N GLU A 290 5.82 108.25 129.02
CA GLU A 290 5.87 108.44 130.48
C GLU A 290 6.43 109.83 130.84
N SER A 291 7.54 110.23 130.20
CA SER A 291 8.10 111.58 130.38
C SER A 291 7.19 112.69 129.80
N SER A 292 6.48 112.45 128.69
CA SER A 292 5.47 113.38 128.16
C SER A 292 4.29 113.55 129.11
N ASP A 293 3.79 112.47 129.72
CA ASP A 293 2.67 112.52 130.65
C ASP A 293 3.06 113.22 131.96
N GLU A 294 4.30 113.05 132.44
CA GLU A 294 4.87 113.86 133.53
C GLU A 294 4.91 115.36 133.19
N TRP A 295 5.32 115.73 131.97
CA TRP A 295 5.28 117.14 131.54
C TRP A 295 3.83 117.65 131.40
N SER A 296 2.88 116.80 130.99
CA SER A 296 1.46 117.13 130.97
C SER A 296 0.90 117.37 132.38
N GLN A 297 1.37 116.63 133.38
CA GLN A 297 1.01 116.79 134.79
C GLN A 297 1.50 118.15 135.31
N LYS A 298 2.78 118.47 135.09
CA LYS A 298 3.41 119.75 135.45
C LYS A 298 2.75 120.94 134.75
N ALA A 299 2.35 120.78 133.48
CA ALA A 299 1.59 121.79 132.74
C ALA A 299 0.19 122.04 133.35
N ARG A 300 -0.49 120.98 133.84
CA ARG A 300 -1.81 121.07 134.48
C ARG A 300 -1.76 121.80 135.83
N GLU A 301 -0.67 121.62 136.57
CA GLU A 301 -0.41 122.34 137.84
C GLU A 301 -0.09 123.83 137.58
N LEU A 302 0.68 124.14 136.54
CA LEU A 302 0.98 125.52 136.15
C LEU A 302 -0.24 126.27 135.58
N ASP A 303 -1.11 125.61 134.81
CA ASP A 303 -2.37 126.18 134.33
C ASP A 303 -3.33 126.56 135.48
N GLY A 304 -3.32 125.79 136.58
CA GLY A 304 -4.01 126.13 137.82
C GLY A 304 -3.45 127.38 138.50
N ALA A 305 -2.13 127.56 138.50
CA ALA A 305 -1.47 128.75 139.05
C ALA A 305 -1.71 130.01 138.18
N ILE A 306 -1.75 129.86 136.85
CA ILE A 306 -2.01 130.97 135.91
C ILE A 306 -3.43 131.52 136.11
N LYS A 307 -4.44 130.66 136.21
CA LYS A 307 -5.84 131.09 136.44
C LYS A 307 -6.04 131.85 137.75
N ALA A 308 -5.22 131.58 138.78
CA ALA A 308 -5.22 132.37 140.01
C ALA A 308 -4.65 133.78 139.77
N LEU A 309 -3.57 133.92 139.00
CA LEU A 309 -2.92 135.20 138.69
C LEU A 309 -3.75 136.08 137.73
N GLU A 310 -4.41 135.47 136.73
CA GLU A 310 -5.29 136.18 135.78
C GLU A 310 -6.45 136.89 136.50
N SER A 311 -6.99 136.27 137.57
CA SER A 311 -8.03 136.89 138.40
C SER A 311 -7.54 138.20 139.05
N GLN A 312 -6.28 138.26 139.48
CA GLN A 312 -5.69 139.45 140.10
C GLN A 312 -5.31 140.50 139.06
N LEU A 313 -4.85 140.10 137.87
CA LEU A 313 -4.47 141.05 136.81
C LEU A 313 -5.68 141.84 136.28
N SER A 314 -6.81 141.17 136.04
CA SER A 314 -8.04 141.80 135.56
C SER A 314 -8.60 142.86 136.53
N GLN A 315 -8.34 142.72 137.82
CA GLN A 315 -8.74 143.68 138.84
C GLN A 315 -7.80 144.91 138.89
N VAL A 316 -6.54 144.77 138.43
CA VAL A 316 -5.55 145.86 138.36
C VAL A 316 -5.67 146.67 137.06
N GLU A 317 -5.99 146.05 135.91
CA GLU A 317 -6.11 146.76 134.63
C GLU A 317 -7.21 147.84 134.63
N ASN A 318 -8.33 147.58 135.30
CA ASN A 318 -9.44 148.53 135.40
C ASN A 318 -9.02 149.79 136.18
N ASP A 319 -8.22 149.62 137.24
CA ASP A 319 -7.69 150.69 138.11
C ASP A 319 -6.65 151.60 137.42
N TYR A 320 -5.97 151.11 136.39
CA TYR A 320 -5.05 151.94 135.59
C TYR A 320 -5.73 152.62 134.41
N ARG A 321 -6.79 152.03 133.84
CA ARG A 321 -7.55 152.61 132.73
C ARG A 321 -8.11 154.00 133.07
N GLU A 322 -8.62 154.17 134.29
CA GLU A 322 -9.20 155.45 134.76
C GLU A 322 -8.14 156.52 135.15
N ARG A 323 -6.86 156.16 135.25
CA ARG A 323 -5.76 157.09 135.55
C ARG A 323 -5.11 157.65 134.29
N LEU A 324 -4.98 156.85 133.23
CA LEU A 324 -4.26 157.23 132.01
C LEU A 324 -4.95 158.35 131.22
N GLU A 325 -6.28 158.38 131.18
CA GLU A 325 -7.06 159.43 130.47
C GLU A 325 -6.88 160.84 131.08
N LYS A 326 -6.42 160.93 132.34
CA LYS A 326 -6.21 162.20 133.06
C LYS A 326 -4.84 162.84 132.77
N GLU A 327 -3.86 162.07 132.26
CA GLU A 327 -2.50 162.54 131.91
C GLU A 327 -2.37 162.97 130.43
N VAL A 328 -3.01 162.24 129.51
CA VAL A 328 -2.89 162.51 128.06
C VAL A 328 -3.47 163.87 127.65
N SER A 329 -4.37 164.43 128.46
CA SER A 329 -4.91 165.79 128.30
C SER A 329 -3.90 166.89 128.64
N ALA A 330 -3.03 166.68 129.63
CA ALA A 330 -1.98 167.63 130.02
C ALA A 330 -0.83 167.66 128.99
N ARG A 331 -0.43 166.50 128.47
CA ARG A 331 0.71 166.36 127.56
C ARG A 331 0.57 167.15 126.25
N LYS A 332 -0.66 167.48 125.84
CA LYS A 332 -0.96 168.33 124.66
C LYS A 332 -0.60 169.82 124.80
N GLN A 333 -0.11 170.28 125.96
CA GLN A 333 0.22 171.68 126.19
C GLN A 333 1.73 172.02 126.19
N LEU A 334 2.64 171.06 126.38
CA LEU A 334 4.07 171.34 126.60
C LEU A 334 5.00 171.15 125.39
N GLU A 335 4.70 170.27 124.43
CA GLU A 335 5.59 170.03 123.27
C GLU A 335 5.59 171.15 122.21
N LYS A 336 5.02 172.32 122.52
CA LYS A 336 5.21 173.56 121.75
C LYS A 336 6.52 174.30 122.06
N GLU A 337 7.23 173.94 123.13
CA GLU A 337 8.35 174.75 123.65
C GLU A 337 9.75 174.22 123.32
N VAL A 338 9.89 173.06 122.66
CA VAL A 338 11.19 172.44 122.31
C VAL A 338 11.44 172.45 120.78
N ALA A 339 10.88 173.44 120.08
CA ALA A 339 11.12 173.65 118.65
C ALA A 339 12.48 174.33 118.37
N ASP A 340 12.84 175.33 119.17
CA ASP A 340 13.82 176.36 118.77
C ASP A 340 15.24 176.19 119.33
N LEU A 341 15.48 175.18 120.17
CA LEU A 341 16.83 174.85 120.65
C LEU A 341 17.11 173.34 120.62
N LYS A 342 18.25 172.87 120.12
CA LYS A 342 19.23 173.39 119.13
C LYS A 342 20.20 172.22 118.85
N ASP A 343 21.27 172.45 118.11
CA ASP A 343 22.59 171.80 118.27
C ASP A 343 22.66 170.25 118.34
N LYS A 344 21.61 169.58 117.86
CA LYS A 344 21.62 168.17 117.47
C LYS A 344 22.53 168.02 116.26
N LEU A 345 23.71 167.42 116.45
CA LEU A 345 24.17 166.26 115.67
C LEU A 345 25.54 165.74 116.13
N GLN A 346 26.41 166.61 116.65
CA GLN A 346 27.86 166.43 116.52
C GLN A 346 28.67 166.76 117.79
N SER A 347 28.79 165.80 118.71
CA SER A 347 29.87 165.72 119.71
C SER A 347 29.97 164.31 120.30
N CYS A 348 31.03 163.58 119.94
CA CYS A 348 31.51 162.30 120.51
C CYS A 348 30.53 161.11 120.46
N GLU A 349 30.74 159.99 119.75
CA GLU A 349 31.88 159.47 118.96
C GLU A 349 33.16 159.10 119.75
N ALA A 350 33.71 157.90 119.46
CA ALA A 350 34.83 157.16 120.11
C ALA A 350 34.56 156.55 121.52
N GLU A 351 34.99 155.33 121.90
CA GLU A 351 35.92 154.35 121.26
C GLU A 351 35.78 152.85 121.73
N VAL A 352 35.91 151.85 120.80
CA VAL A 352 36.32 150.38 120.89
C VAL A 352 35.56 149.33 121.79
N GLU A 353 35.41 147.99 121.53
CA GLU A 353 35.20 147.10 120.33
C GLU A 353 34.16 145.95 120.69
N SER A 354 34.23 144.59 120.56
CA SER A 354 35.21 143.50 120.22
C SER A 354 34.54 142.26 119.51
N SER A 355 35.27 141.30 118.88
CA SER A 355 34.72 140.33 117.87
C SER A 355 35.54 139.00 117.59
N ARG A 356 35.19 137.92 116.83
CA ARG A 356 33.97 137.19 116.29
C ARG A 356 34.38 136.01 115.32
N LYS A 357 33.70 134.82 115.23
CA LYS A 357 33.99 133.55 114.42
C LYS A 357 32.73 132.59 114.34
N ALA A 358 32.52 131.41 113.70
CA ALA A 358 32.99 130.49 112.57
C ALA A 358 32.00 129.23 112.48
N ASN A 359 31.98 128.08 111.73
CA ASN A 359 32.30 127.40 110.38
C ASN A 359 31.75 125.89 110.46
N GLU A 360 31.65 124.84 109.57
CA GLU A 360 31.70 124.34 108.12
C GLU A 360 31.32 122.78 108.09
N LEU A 361 31.17 121.84 107.09
CA LEU A 361 31.19 121.61 105.59
C LEU A 361 30.48 120.24 105.12
N ASN A 362 30.66 119.64 103.89
CA ASN A 362 29.68 118.71 103.15
C ASN A 362 30.16 117.62 102.03
N LEU A 363 29.28 116.66 101.53
CA LEU A 363 28.82 116.09 100.13
C LEU A 363 29.50 115.18 98.96
N LEU A 364 28.69 114.29 98.24
CA LEU A 364 28.65 113.61 96.81
C LEU A 364 29.53 112.34 96.32
N GLN A 365 29.49 111.52 95.18
CA GLN A 365 28.80 111.17 93.81
C GLN A 365 29.33 109.77 93.13
N ILE A 366 29.13 109.07 91.92
CA ILE A 366 28.26 108.77 90.65
C ILE A 366 28.78 107.44 89.85
N GLY A 367 28.43 106.69 88.71
CA GLY A 367 27.72 106.65 87.33
C GLY A 367 27.55 105.22 86.54
N SER A 368 27.39 105.01 85.17
CA SER A 368 27.05 103.68 84.40
C SER A 368 27.26 103.48 82.79
N PHE A 369 27.04 102.29 82.08
CA PHE A 369 27.25 101.95 80.56
C PHE A 369 26.66 100.59 79.85
N SER A 370 26.65 100.33 78.47
CA SER A 370 26.25 99.04 77.66
C SER A 370 26.40 98.99 76.04
N THR A 371 26.38 97.82 75.23
CA THR A 371 25.92 97.55 73.73
C THR A 371 26.74 96.67 72.59
N GLU A 372 26.08 95.87 71.63
CA GLU A 372 26.36 95.29 70.18
C GLU A 372 27.45 94.16 69.70
N ARG A 373 27.61 93.44 68.48
CA ARG A 373 26.84 92.93 67.21
C ARG A 373 27.58 92.18 65.92
N TRP A 374 27.00 91.11 65.24
CA TRP A 374 26.95 90.55 63.75
C TRP A 374 27.98 89.72 62.78
N THR A 375 27.46 88.76 61.91
CA THR A 375 27.69 88.21 60.44
C THR A 375 28.98 87.48 59.80
N ASP A 376 29.11 86.81 58.58
CA ASP A 376 28.38 85.76 57.67
C ASP A 376 29.04 85.34 56.22
N GLY A 377 28.77 84.16 55.51
CA GLY A 377 28.84 83.84 53.99
C GLY A 377 29.80 82.79 53.17
N SER A 378 29.31 82.09 52.06
CA SER A 378 29.85 81.65 50.65
C SER A 378 30.87 80.50 50.11
N ILE A 379 30.52 79.82 48.94
CA ILE A 379 31.14 79.28 47.61
C ILE A 379 32.51 78.48 47.31
N GLU A 380 32.58 77.51 46.30
CA GLU A 380 33.49 77.34 45.06
C GLU A 380 33.75 75.91 44.38
N GLU A 381 34.71 75.71 43.40
CA GLU A 381 34.59 74.87 42.13
C GLU A 381 35.86 74.12 41.50
N SER A 382 35.66 73.34 40.40
CA SER A 382 36.57 72.97 39.23
C SER A 382 37.64 71.81 39.32
N SER A 383 38.26 71.17 38.27
CA SER A 383 38.12 71.13 36.76
C SER A 383 38.99 70.04 35.98
N THR A 384 38.67 69.70 34.70
CA THR A 384 39.50 69.00 33.59
C THR A 384 39.91 67.48 33.71
N LEU A 385 40.47 66.67 32.76
CA LEU A 385 40.83 66.63 31.28
C LEU A 385 41.09 65.15 30.74
N VAL A 386 41.19 64.85 29.41
CA VAL A 386 41.39 63.46 28.81
C VAL A 386 42.10 63.37 27.40
N PRO A 387 42.94 62.32 27.05
CA PRO A 387 43.56 62.05 25.70
C PRO A 387 43.36 60.62 25.05
N ARG A 388 43.87 60.29 23.81
CA ARG A 388 43.70 58.96 23.11
C ARG A 388 44.61 58.65 21.85
N ILE A 389 44.85 57.33 21.53
CA ILE A 389 45.37 56.66 20.26
C ILE A 389 46.79 57.05 19.71
N PRO A 390 47.45 56.35 18.72
CA PRO A 390 47.00 55.31 17.74
C PRO A 390 47.90 54.04 17.55
N VAL A 391 47.60 53.26 16.51
CA VAL A 391 48.31 52.06 16.01
C VAL A 391 49.46 52.42 15.04
N GLY A 392 50.53 51.62 15.02
CA GLY A 392 51.48 51.57 13.90
C GLY A 392 52.91 51.24 14.30
N VAL A 393 53.37 50.01 14.04
CA VAL A 393 54.74 49.58 14.35
C VAL A 393 55.39 48.98 13.09
N SER A 394 56.54 49.53 12.68
CA SER A 394 57.25 49.11 11.46
C SER A 394 58.07 47.83 11.67
N GLY A 395 58.38 47.14 10.57
CA GLY A 395 59.07 45.84 10.59
C GLY A 395 60.47 45.84 11.24
N THR A 396 61.10 47.00 11.42
CA THR A 396 62.38 47.14 12.14
C THR A 396 62.24 46.99 13.66
N ALA A 397 61.06 47.27 14.24
CA ALA A 397 60.87 47.21 15.68
C ALA A 397 60.75 45.77 16.23
N LEU A 398 60.20 44.83 15.44
CA LEU A 398 60.12 43.42 15.83
C LEU A 398 61.53 42.80 15.90
N ALA A 399 62.39 43.13 14.94
CA ALA A 399 63.82 42.77 14.98
C ALA A 399 64.54 43.41 16.20
N ALA A 400 64.19 44.66 16.56
CA ALA A 400 64.72 45.32 17.76
C ALA A 400 64.18 44.75 19.09
N SER A 401 63.13 43.92 19.08
CA SER A 401 62.73 43.12 20.24
C SER A 401 63.59 41.88 20.37
N LEU A 402 63.79 41.12 19.28
CA LEU A 402 64.56 39.87 19.28
C LEU A 402 66.04 40.06 19.63
N LEU A 403 66.63 41.23 19.29
CA LEU A 403 67.97 41.60 19.74
C LEU A 403 68.06 41.96 21.23
N ARG A 404 66.94 42.28 21.89
CA ARG A 404 66.88 42.64 23.31
C ARG A 404 66.95 41.42 24.23
N ASP A 405 66.50 40.27 23.74
CA ASP A 405 66.49 38.98 24.46
C ASP A 405 67.83 38.20 24.35
N GLY A 406 68.89 38.83 23.84
CA GLY A 406 70.23 38.25 23.76
C GLY A 406 70.42 37.18 22.67
N TRP A 407 69.54 37.13 21.67
CA TRP A 407 69.66 36.17 20.56
C TRP A 407 70.73 36.64 19.57
N SER A 408 71.77 35.84 19.38
CA SER A 408 72.80 36.13 18.37
C SER A 408 72.24 36.07 16.95
N LEU A 409 72.86 36.81 16.03
CA LEU A 409 72.43 36.90 14.63
C LEU A 409 72.26 35.52 13.98
N GLY A 410 73.17 34.57 14.27
CA GLY A 410 73.07 33.18 13.81
C GLY A 410 71.86 32.42 14.37
N LYS A 411 71.42 32.69 15.61
CA LYS A 411 70.18 32.09 16.16
C LYS A 411 68.93 32.65 15.48
N MET A 412 68.90 33.95 15.16
CA MET A 412 67.80 34.53 14.39
C MET A 412 67.74 33.98 12.96
N TYR A 413 68.88 33.83 12.27
CA TYR A 413 68.91 33.17 10.97
C TYR A 413 68.50 31.70 11.04
N ALA A 414 68.91 30.95 12.06
CA ALA A 414 68.46 29.57 12.27
C ALA A 414 66.93 29.50 12.45
N LYS A 415 66.35 30.35 13.30
CA LYS A 415 64.89 30.39 13.53
C LYS A 415 64.09 30.90 12.34
N TYR A 416 64.64 31.81 11.54
CA TYR A 416 64.07 32.19 10.25
C TYR A 416 64.10 31.01 9.26
N GLN A 417 65.22 30.29 9.18
CA GLN A 417 65.35 29.13 8.30
C GLN A 417 64.39 27.99 8.71
N GLU A 418 64.28 27.69 10.01
CA GLU A 418 63.29 26.76 10.57
C GLU A 418 61.85 27.16 10.16
N ALA A 419 61.49 28.44 10.23
CA ALA A 419 60.16 28.92 9.85
C ALA A 419 59.92 28.83 8.33
N VAL A 420 60.93 29.11 7.51
CA VAL A 420 60.87 28.93 6.04
C VAL A 420 60.75 27.45 5.67
N ASP A 421 61.46 26.56 6.36
CA ASP A 421 61.38 25.12 6.10
C ASP A 421 60.07 24.52 6.62
N ALA A 422 59.53 24.99 7.75
CA ALA A 422 58.18 24.65 8.19
C ALA A 422 57.11 25.07 7.16
N LEU A 423 57.20 26.30 6.63
CA LEU A 423 56.30 26.77 5.56
C LEU A 423 56.41 25.93 4.28
N ARG A 424 57.63 25.48 3.91
CA ARG A 424 57.84 24.56 2.78
C ARG A 424 57.17 23.19 3.02
N HIS A 425 57.28 22.64 4.22
CA HIS A 425 56.61 21.38 4.58
C HIS A 425 55.09 21.54 4.58
N GLU A 426 54.56 22.65 5.10
CA GLU A 426 53.12 22.93 5.05
C GLU A 426 52.61 23.07 3.60
N GLN A 427 53.35 23.77 2.74
CA GLN A 427 53.02 23.89 1.32
C GLN A 427 53.10 22.55 0.56
N LEU A 428 54.01 21.65 0.95
CA LEU A 428 54.07 20.29 0.42
C LEU A 428 52.83 19.49 0.83
N GLY A 429 52.55 19.42 2.14
CA GLY A 429 51.40 18.70 2.68
C GLY A 429 50.06 19.23 2.17
N ARG A 430 49.93 20.56 1.97
CA ARG A 430 48.77 21.15 1.28
C ARG A 430 48.61 20.59 -0.13
N LYS A 431 49.66 20.59 -0.96
CA LYS A 431 49.62 20.03 -2.33
C LYS A 431 49.32 18.53 -2.36
N GLU A 432 49.85 17.77 -1.41
CA GLU A 432 49.56 16.34 -1.27
C GLU A 432 48.08 16.12 -0.91
N SER A 433 47.53 16.90 0.03
CA SER A 433 46.10 16.85 0.36
C SER A 433 45.20 17.31 -0.79
N GLU A 434 45.63 18.31 -1.56
CA GLU A 434 44.93 18.82 -2.74
C GLU A 434 44.88 17.75 -3.86
N ALA A 435 45.99 17.06 -4.12
CA ALA A 435 46.04 15.97 -5.10
C ALA A 435 45.20 14.74 -4.68
N VAL A 436 45.04 14.49 -3.37
CA VAL A 436 44.11 13.48 -2.86
C VAL A 436 42.67 13.93 -3.05
N LEU A 437 42.33 15.18 -2.71
CA LEU A 437 40.98 15.72 -2.89
C LEU A 437 40.56 15.78 -4.36
N GLN A 438 41.46 16.17 -5.28
CA GLN A 438 41.20 16.15 -6.72
C GLN A 438 40.87 14.73 -7.23
N ARG A 439 41.59 13.70 -6.75
CA ARG A 439 41.27 12.30 -7.08
C ARG A 439 39.89 11.88 -6.57
N VAL A 440 39.56 12.23 -5.32
CA VAL A 440 38.25 11.94 -4.73
C VAL A 440 37.13 12.66 -5.48
N LEU A 441 37.36 13.88 -5.99
CA LEU A 441 36.41 14.57 -6.86
C LEU A 441 36.20 13.84 -8.18
N CYS A 442 37.25 13.45 -8.90
CA CYS A 442 37.09 12.68 -10.15
C CYS A 442 36.37 11.33 -9.89
N GLU A 443 36.73 10.62 -8.82
CA GLU A 443 36.03 9.39 -8.43
C GLU A 443 34.56 9.60 -8.07
N LEU A 444 34.17 10.78 -7.57
CA LEU A 444 32.77 11.14 -7.29
C LEU A 444 32.04 11.58 -8.56
N GLU A 445 32.70 12.27 -9.48
CA GLU A 445 32.15 12.65 -10.80
C GLU A 445 31.89 11.42 -11.67
N GLU A 446 32.84 10.47 -11.71
CA GLU A 446 32.66 9.16 -12.36
C GLU A 446 31.46 8.40 -11.79
N LYS A 447 31.37 8.28 -10.45
CA LYS A 447 30.26 7.59 -9.77
C LYS A 447 28.93 8.33 -9.96
N ALA A 448 28.92 9.66 -10.03
CA ALA A 448 27.73 10.45 -10.33
C ALA A 448 27.24 10.23 -11.77
N GLY A 449 28.17 10.12 -12.74
CA GLY A 449 27.87 9.73 -14.12
C GLY A 449 27.20 8.36 -14.20
N MET A 450 27.82 7.34 -13.59
CA MET A 450 27.26 5.98 -13.53
C MET A 450 25.84 5.97 -12.94
N ILE A 451 25.59 6.71 -11.85
CA ILE A 451 24.26 6.80 -11.22
C ILE A 451 23.23 7.49 -12.12
N LEU A 452 23.64 8.40 -13.01
CA LEU A 452 22.73 9.02 -13.99
C LEU A 452 22.41 8.08 -15.15
N ASP A 453 23.39 7.32 -15.65
CA ASP A 453 23.18 6.31 -16.68
C ASP A 453 22.28 5.16 -16.17
N GLU A 454 22.51 4.67 -14.95
CA GLU A 454 21.64 3.70 -14.27
C GLU A 454 20.20 4.23 -14.16
N ARG A 455 20.01 5.50 -13.77
CA ARG A 455 18.67 6.12 -13.71
C ARG A 455 18.01 6.18 -15.10
N ALA A 456 18.75 6.54 -16.13
CA ALA A 456 18.24 6.56 -17.51
C ALA A 456 17.93 5.14 -18.04
N GLU A 457 18.55 4.09 -17.50
CA GLU A 457 18.16 2.70 -17.76
C GLU A 457 16.89 2.30 -16.98
N TYR A 458 16.78 2.66 -15.69
CA TYR A 458 15.57 2.43 -14.92
C TYR A 458 14.34 3.16 -15.48
N GLU A 459 14.48 4.40 -15.96
CA GLU A 459 13.39 5.14 -16.60
C GLU A 459 12.92 4.45 -17.89
N ARG A 460 13.84 4.08 -18.79
CA ARG A 460 13.53 3.27 -19.99
C ARG A 460 12.89 1.92 -19.63
N MET A 461 13.31 1.28 -18.54
CA MET A 461 12.74 0.03 -18.05
C MET A 461 11.29 0.23 -17.57
N VAL A 462 11.02 1.29 -16.79
CA VAL A 462 9.68 1.67 -16.32
C VAL A 462 8.75 2.01 -17.49
N GLU A 463 9.22 2.77 -18.49
CA GLU A 463 8.47 3.02 -19.72
C GLU A 463 8.10 1.71 -20.43
N SER A 464 9.06 0.78 -20.59
CA SER A 464 8.83 -0.52 -21.22
C SER A 464 7.80 -1.38 -20.46
N TYR A 465 7.85 -1.39 -19.13
CA TYR A 465 6.83 -2.06 -18.30
C TYR A 465 5.47 -1.41 -18.41
N SER A 466 5.40 -0.07 -18.49
CA SER A 466 4.13 0.65 -18.66
C SER A 466 3.46 0.28 -19.99
N LEU A 467 4.24 0.18 -21.08
CA LEU A 467 3.79 -0.25 -22.40
C LEU A 467 3.31 -1.71 -22.41
N ILE A 468 4.06 -2.61 -21.74
CA ILE A 468 3.69 -4.03 -21.62
C ILE A 468 2.41 -4.19 -20.81
N ASN A 469 2.27 -3.47 -19.69
CA ASN A 469 1.04 -3.47 -18.89
C ASN A 469 -0.15 -2.89 -19.66
N GLN A 470 0.03 -1.80 -20.42
CA GLN A 470 -1.03 -1.26 -21.28
C GLN A 470 -1.49 -2.28 -22.35
N LYS A 471 -0.55 -3.00 -22.97
CA LYS A 471 -0.87 -4.09 -23.92
C LYS A 471 -1.60 -5.25 -23.22
N LEU A 472 -1.17 -5.63 -22.02
CA LEU A 472 -1.83 -6.67 -21.23
C LEU A 472 -3.27 -6.28 -20.88
N GLN A 473 -3.51 -5.06 -20.39
CA GLN A 473 -4.87 -4.56 -20.13
C GLN A 473 -5.72 -4.51 -21.41
N HIS A 474 -5.14 -4.12 -22.55
CA HIS A 474 -5.83 -4.14 -23.83
C HIS A 474 -6.25 -5.57 -24.21
N SER A 475 -5.34 -6.54 -24.20
CA SER A 475 -5.66 -7.94 -24.55
C SER A 475 -6.61 -8.61 -23.56
N ILE A 476 -6.56 -8.27 -22.26
CA ILE A 476 -7.57 -8.70 -21.28
C ILE A 476 -8.96 -8.13 -21.64
N SER A 477 -9.03 -6.85 -22.04
CA SER A 477 -10.30 -6.24 -22.47
C SER A 477 -10.85 -6.85 -23.77
N GLU A 478 -9.97 -7.24 -24.70
CA GLU A 478 -10.33 -7.94 -25.93
C GLU A 478 -10.83 -9.35 -25.63
N GLN A 479 -10.12 -10.12 -24.80
CA GLN A 479 -10.55 -11.43 -24.34
C GLN A 479 -11.93 -11.35 -23.67
N ALA A 480 -12.13 -10.42 -22.73
CA ALA A 480 -13.42 -10.22 -22.06
C ALA A 480 -14.55 -9.80 -23.02
N ASN A 481 -14.24 -9.24 -24.19
CA ASN A 481 -15.24 -8.95 -25.23
C ASN A 481 -15.50 -10.16 -26.13
N LEU A 482 -14.48 -10.94 -26.48
CA LEU A 482 -14.63 -12.20 -27.21
C LEU A 482 -15.40 -13.24 -26.37
N GLU A 483 -15.17 -13.31 -25.07
CA GLU A 483 -15.94 -14.19 -24.16
C GLU A 483 -17.43 -13.83 -24.13
N LYS A 484 -17.79 -12.54 -24.18
CA LYS A 484 -19.19 -12.09 -24.31
C LYS A 484 -19.80 -12.53 -25.64
N THR A 485 -19.11 -12.29 -26.77
CA THR A 485 -19.66 -12.69 -28.08
C THR A 485 -19.78 -14.21 -28.21
N ILE A 486 -18.85 -14.99 -27.62
CA ILE A 486 -18.96 -16.44 -27.51
C ILE A 486 -20.19 -16.84 -26.68
N GLN A 487 -20.45 -16.21 -25.53
CA GLN A 487 -21.65 -16.48 -24.72
C GLN A 487 -22.95 -16.11 -25.47
N GLU A 488 -22.99 -14.96 -26.14
CA GLU A 488 -24.13 -14.53 -26.95
C GLU A 488 -24.42 -15.52 -28.10
N LEU A 489 -23.36 -15.95 -28.83
CA LEU A 489 -23.45 -16.95 -29.88
C LEU A 489 -23.87 -18.32 -29.35
N GLN A 490 -23.40 -18.75 -28.17
CA GLN A 490 -23.86 -19.99 -27.53
C GLN A 490 -25.35 -19.93 -27.16
N VAL A 491 -25.83 -18.80 -26.65
CA VAL A 491 -27.26 -18.62 -26.33
C VAL A 491 -28.11 -18.53 -27.60
N ALA A 492 -27.59 -17.93 -28.69
CA ALA A 492 -28.23 -17.92 -30.00
C ALA A 492 -28.30 -19.33 -30.63
N LEU A 493 -27.20 -20.07 -30.65
CA LEU A 493 -27.15 -21.47 -31.09
C LEU A 493 -28.17 -22.31 -30.34
N ARG A 494 -28.19 -22.22 -29.00
CA ARG A 494 -29.20 -22.90 -28.17
C ARG A 494 -30.64 -22.47 -28.43
N ARG A 495 -30.91 -21.31 -29.06
CA ARG A 495 -32.27 -20.95 -29.53
C ARG A 495 -32.58 -21.67 -30.84
N HIS A 496 -31.68 -21.57 -31.82
CA HIS A 496 -31.85 -22.23 -33.12
C HIS A 496 -31.90 -23.77 -33.03
N GLU A 497 -31.16 -24.39 -32.10
CA GLU A 497 -31.29 -25.83 -31.78
C GLU A 497 -32.71 -26.18 -31.30
N ARG A 498 -33.31 -25.35 -30.45
CA ARG A 498 -34.70 -25.54 -29.97
C ARG A 498 -35.69 -25.34 -31.10
N GLU A 499 -35.57 -24.27 -31.87
CA GLU A 499 -36.41 -23.96 -33.04
C GLU A 499 -36.35 -25.09 -34.08
N TYR A 500 -35.15 -25.58 -34.42
CA TYR A 500 -34.94 -26.75 -35.27
C TYR A 500 -35.60 -28.02 -34.69
N SER A 501 -35.46 -28.26 -33.38
CA SER A 501 -36.10 -29.41 -32.72
C SER A 501 -37.63 -29.34 -32.68
N LEU A 502 -38.22 -28.14 -32.80
CA LEU A 502 -39.66 -27.94 -32.93
C LEU A 502 -40.10 -28.16 -34.38
N ALA A 503 -39.45 -27.50 -35.34
CA ALA A 503 -39.70 -27.67 -36.77
C ALA A 503 -39.54 -29.15 -37.21
N GLN A 504 -38.58 -29.89 -36.66
CA GLN A 504 -38.40 -31.32 -36.97
C GLN A 504 -39.53 -32.19 -36.38
N LYS A 505 -40.11 -31.83 -35.22
CA LYS A 505 -41.32 -32.49 -34.69
C LYS A 505 -42.53 -32.18 -35.56
N GLU A 506 -42.71 -30.92 -35.96
CA GLU A 506 -43.76 -30.49 -36.88
C GLU A 506 -43.68 -31.23 -38.22
N ILE A 507 -42.48 -31.38 -38.80
CA ILE A 507 -42.26 -32.18 -40.02
C ILE A 507 -42.64 -33.65 -39.81
N VAL A 508 -42.28 -34.25 -38.66
CA VAL A 508 -42.64 -35.63 -38.33
C VAL A 508 -44.15 -35.81 -38.14
N ASP A 509 -44.83 -34.85 -37.49
CA ASP A 509 -46.27 -34.92 -37.23
C ASP A 509 -47.12 -34.57 -38.47
N LEU A 510 -46.66 -33.63 -39.31
CA LEU A 510 -47.22 -33.43 -40.66
C LEU A 510 -46.99 -34.66 -41.54
N GLY A 511 -45.83 -35.32 -41.44
CA GLY A 511 -45.56 -36.59 -42.11
C GLY A 511 -46.55 -37.69 -41.71
N LYS A 512 -46.84 -37.82 -40.41
CA LYS A 512 -47.90 -38.72 -39.91
C LYS A 512 -49.27 -38.36 -40.47
N GLN A 513 -49.63 -37.07 -40.51
CA GLN A 513 -50.91 -36.61 -41.06
C GLN A 513 -51.04 -36.91 -42.55
N VAL A 514 -49.98 -36.71 -43.35
CA VAL A 514 -49.97 -37.09 -44.77
C VAL A 514 -50.13 -38.61 -44.93
N VAL A 515 -49.44 -39.41 -44.11
CA VAL A 515 -49.57 -40.88 -44.14
C VAL A 515 -50.97 -41.34 -43.75
N THR A 516 -51.61 -40.76 -42.72
CA THR A 516 -52.99 -41.14 -42.34
C THR A 516 -54.02 -40.69 -43.37
N VAL A 517 -53.89 -39.49 -43.94
CA VAL A 517 -54.75 -39.02 -45.05
C VAL A 517 -54.60 -39.92 -46.28
N LEU A 518 -53.37 -40.32 -46.63
CA LEU A 518 -53.11 -41.19 -47.77
C LEU A 518 -53.59 -42.63 -47.54
N PHE A 519 -53.51 -43.14 -46.30
CA PHE A 519 -54.10 -44.42 -45.89
C PHE A 519 -55.63 -44.39 -45.95
N ILE A 520 -56.27 -43.30 -45.47
CA ILE A 520 -57.72 -43.11 -45.57
C ILE A 520 -58.16 -43.01 -47.03
N ALA A 521 -57.43 -42.28 -47.88
CA ALA A 521 -57.70 -42.19 -49.32
C ALA A 521 -57.60 -43.57 -50.00
N LEU A 522 -56.59 -44.37 -49.68
CA LEU A 522 -56.47 -45.76 -50.14
C LEU A 522 -57.66 -46.62 -49.67
N ALA A 523 -58.03 -46.55 -48.40
CA ALA A 523 -59.18 -47.31 -47.87
C ALA A 523 -60.50 -46.88 -48.55
N VAL A 524 -60.72 -45.58 -48.78
CA VAL A 524 -61.90 -45.05 -49.48
C VAL A 524 -61.91 -45.48 -50.95
N THR A 525 -60.78 -45.45 -51.65
CA THR A 525 -60.71 -45.95 -53.04
C THR A 525 -60.93 -47.46 -53.12
N GLN A 526 -60.40 -48.26 -52.18
CA GLN A 526 -60.67 -49.70 -52.10
C GLN A 526 -62.16 -49.99 -51.82
N LEU A 527 -62.78 -49.26 -50.90
CA LEU A 527 -64.23 -49.36 -50.65
C LEU A 527 -65.05 -48.97 -51.88
N LEU A 528 -64.70 -47.88 -52.58
CA LEU A 528 -65.34 -47.49 -53.84
C LEU A 528 -65.17 -48.55 -54.92
N SER A 529 -63.97 -49.14 -55.07
CA SER A 529 -63.73 -50.26 -55.99
C SER A 529 -64.56 -51.49 -55.64
N PHE A 530 -64.71 -51.81 -54.34
CA PHE A 530 -65.53 -52.91 -53.85
C PHE A 530 -67.02 -52.67 -54.11
N PHE A 531 -67.53 -51.47 -53.83
CA PHE A 531 -68.92 -51.07 -54.16
C PHE A 531 -69.18 -51.02 -55.66
N LEU A 532 -68.23 -50.57 -56.49
CA LEU A 532 -68.31 -50.64 -57.95
C LEU A 532 -68.33 -52.08 -58.45
N CYS A 533 -67.50 -52.96 -57.89
CA CYS A 533 -67.50 -54.38 -58.24
C CYS A 533 -68.82 -55.05 -57.84
N LEU A 534 -69.34 -54.78 -56.64
CA LEU A 534 -70.66 -55.23 -56.17
C LEU A 534 -71.81 -54.69 -57.03
N SER A 535 -71.77 -53.43 -57.46
CA SER A 535 -72.81 -52.87 -58.33
C SER A 535 -72.74 -53.45 -59.75
N TYR A 536 -71.55 -53.73 -60.28
CA TYR A 536 -71.37 -54.47 -61.53
C TYR A 536 -71.89 -55.91 -61.43
N PHE A 537 -71.56 -56.62 -60.34
CA PHE A 537 -72.04 -57.99 -60.11
C PHE A 537 -73.56 -58.01 -59.89
N GLY A 538 -74.13 -57.01 -59.21
CA GLY A 538 -75.57 -56.82 -59.05
C GLY A 538 -76.28 -56.52 -60.37
N PHE A 539 -75.73 -55.65 -61.22
CA PHE A 539 -76.24 -55.41 -62.57
C PHE A 539 -76.14 -56.64 -63.46
N PHE A 540 -75.06 -57.41 -63.36
CA PHE A 540 -74.87 -58.65 -64.10
C PHE A 540 -75.88 -59.73 -63.65
N PHE A 541 -76.09 -59.89 -62.34
CA PHE A 541 -77.09 -60.79 -61.79
C PHE A 541 -78.52 -60.37 -62.14
N MET A 542 -78.83 -59.07 -62.11
CA MET A 542 -80.13 -58.54 -62.54
C MET A 542 -80.36 -58.69 -64.05
N ASN A 543 -79.32 -58.56 -64.90
CA ASN A 543 -79.42 -58.90 -66.32
C ASN A 543 -79.67 -60.40 -66.53
N ILE A 544 -78.96 -61.27 -65.81
CA ILE A 544 -79.17 -62.73 -65.87
C ILE A 544 -80.61 -63.08 -65.49
N VAL A 545 -81.13 -62.51 -64.40
CA VAL A 545 -82.54 -62.68 -64.00
C VAL A 545 -83.49 -62.11 -65.06
N ALA A 546 -83.25 -60.91 -65.58
CA ALA A 546 -84.09 -60.26 -66.59
C ALA A 546 -84.11 -61.00 -67.95
N VAL A 547 -83.07 -61.77 -68.28
CA VAL A 547 -83.02 -62.62 -69.49
C VAL A 547 -83.64 -64.01 -69.24
N LEU A 548 -83.45 -64.59 -68.05
CA LEU A 548 -83.99 -65.92 -67.72
C LEU A 548 -85.49 -65.90 -67.36
N LEU A 549 -86.00 -64.84 -66.72
CA LEU A 549 -87.41 -64.78 -66.31
C LEU A 549 -88.37 -64.85 -67.52
N PRO A 550 -88.17 -64.08 -68.62
CA PRO A 550 -89.01 -64.19 -69.82
C PRO A 550 -88.86 -65.54 -70.52
N LEU A 551 -87.67 -66.14 -70.52
CA LEU A 551 -87.43 -67.48 -71.09
C LEU A 551 -88.20 -68.56 -70.31
N LEU A 552 -88.16 -68.53 -68.98
CA LEU A 552 -88.98 -69.40 -68.13
C LEU A 552 -90.49 -69.18 -68.37
N PHE A 553 -90.93 -67.94 -68.51
CA PHE A 553 -92.33 -67.62 -68.78
C PHE A 553 -92.79 -68.08 -70.17
N LEU A 554 -91.90 -68.02 -71.17
CA LEU A 554 -92.14 -68.53 -72.53
C LEU A 554 -92.20 -70.07 -72.56
N ILE A 555 -91.33 -70.74 -71.81
CA ILE A 555 -91.38 -72.21 -71.64
C ILE A 555 -92.70 -72.62 -70.98
N ALA A 556 -93.10 -71.95 -69.89
CA ALA A 556 -94.35 -72.23 -69.20
C ALA A 556 -95.59 -71.99 -70.08
N THR A 557 -95.66 -70.88 -70.81
CA THR A 557 -96.79 -70.58 -71.71
C THR A 557 -96.85 -71.49 -72.93
N ASN A 558 -95.70 -71.93 -73.47
CA ASN A 558 -95.67 -72.96 -74.53
C ASN A 558 -96.13 -74.33 -74.00
N PHE A 559 -95.78 -74.70 -72.76
CA PHE A 559 -96.27 -75.95 -72.15
C PHE A 559 -97.80 -75.94 -71.99
N ILE A 560 -98.37 -74.81 -71.54
CA ILE A 560 -99.83 -74.62 -71.44
C ILE A 560 -100.51 -74.68 -72.81
N LYS A 561 -99.93 -74.05 -73.85
CA LYS A 561 -100.43 -74.14 -75.23
C LYS A 561 -100.38 -75.56 -75.79
N PHE A 562 -99.31 -76.31 -75.52
CA PHE A 562 -99.20 -77.70 -75.99
C PHE A 562 -100.25 -78.60 -75.32
N HIS A 563 -100.45 -78.43 -74.00
CA HIS A 563 -101.44 -79.24 -73.27
C HIS A 563 -102.88 -78.93 -73.67
N THR A 564 -103.21 -77.65 -73.94
CA THR A 564 -104.55 -77.26 -74.42
C THR A 564 -104.83 -77.73 -75.85
N HIS A 565 -103.81 -77.81 -76.72
CA HIS A 565 -103.99 -78.37 -78.07
C HIS A 565 -104.24 -79.88 -78.07
N LEU A 566 -103.82 -80.59 -77.02
CA LEU A 566 -104.02 -82.04 -76.87
C LEU A 566 -105.46 -82.42 -76.47
N TYR A 567 -106.23 -81.49 -75.89
CA TYR A 567 -107.62 -81.69 -75.50
C TYR A 567 -108.64 -81.53 -76.65
N MET A 568 -108.17 -81.44 -77.90
CA MET A 568 -109.00 -81.47 -79.11
C MET A 568 -109.29 -82.89 -79.62
N TYR A 569 -108.90 -83.93 -78.86
CA TYR A 569 -109.11 -85.34 -79.20
C TYR A 569 -109.47 -86.20 -77.97
N PHE A 570 -110.55 -85.84 -77.28
CA PHE A 570 -111.38 -86.76 -76.48
C PHE A 570 -112.82 -86.23 -76.34
#